data_AF-A0A9R0YMF4-F1
#
_entry.id   AF-A0A9R0YMF4-F1
#
_cell.length_a   1.000
_cell.length_b   1.000
_cell.length_c   1.000
_cell.angle_alpha   90.00
_cell.angle_beta   90.00
_cell.angle_gamma   90.00
#
_symmetry.space_group_name_H-M   'P 1'
#
loop_
_entity.id
_entity.type
_entity.pdbx_description
1 polymer ?
#
loop_
_entity_poly.entity_id
_entity_poly.type
_entity_poly.pdbx_seq_one_letter_code
_entity_poly.pdbx_strand_id
1 'polypeptide(L)'
;MLSICCSMGFLRNPKAFLMVIKAVIESTDYRFILFSSGYQPLDSAIRSVASLAVESSVEAPALSNDSTLLFNNRLFCLSGSIPYSWLFPKCAAAIHHAGSGSTAAALFAGTPQVACPFLLDQFYWAERLHWLGVAPEPLKRQHLIPDIDDAASVNKAAGVLLGAIRSALSPEIKAQATVIAQRLASEDGIGEALRILKEKVLP
;
A
#
# COMPACT_ATOMS: atom_id res chain seq x y z
N MET A 1 2.17 17.90 -1.02
CA MET A 1 1.18 16.91 -0.52
C MET A 1 1.72 15.52 -0.80
N LEU A 2 1.77 14.61 0.18
CA LEU A 2 2.36 13.28 0.01
C LEU A 2 1.29 12.29 -0.49
N SER A 3 1.57 11.61 -1.61
CA SER A 3 0.73 10.54 -2.15
C SER A 3 1.21 9.19 -1.63
N ILE A 4 0.33 8.47 -0.95
CA ILE A 4 0.60 7.14 -0.40
C ILE A 4 -0.20 6.11 -1.20
N CYS A 5 0.48 5.10 -1.73
CA CYS A 5 -0.19 4.03 -2.44
C CYS A 5 -0.59 2.92 -1.47
N CYS A 6 -1.83 2.43 -1.55
CA CYS A 6 -2.33 1.28 -0.81
C CYS A 6 -2.66 0.13 -1.77
N SER A 7 -1.97 -1.00 -1.63
CA SER A 7 -2.26 -2.25 -2.35
C SER A 7 -2.52 -3.38 -1.35
N MET A 8 -3.79 -3.57 -1.02
CA MET A 8 -4.21 -4.49 0.03
C MET A 8 -5.04 -5.64 -0.54
N GLY A 9 -4.58 -6.88 -0.31
CA GLY A 9 -5.36 -8.08 -0.58
C GLY A 9 -6.25 -8.47 0.61
N PHE A 10 -7.24 -9.33 0.37
CA PHE A 10 -8.07 -10.05 1.35
C PHE A 10 -8.32 -9.33 2.69
N LEU A 11 -9.16 -8.30 2.65
CA LEU A 11 -9.63 -7.58 3.83
C LEU A 11 -10.92 -8.24 4.34
N ARG A 12 -10.93 -8.80 5.57
CA ARG A 12 -12.18 -9.30 6.19
C ARG A 12 -13.20 -8.19 6.47
N ASN A 13 -12.74 -6.97 6.78
CA ASN A 13 -13.61 -5.82 7.01
C ASN A 13 -13.12 -4.61 6.19
N PRO A 14 -13.46 -4.55 4.88
CA PRO A 14 -13.03 -3.46 4.01
C PRO A 14 -13.57 -2.08 4.43
N LYS A 15 -14.78 -2.03 5.00
CA LYS A 15 -15.40 -0.78 5.49
C LYS A 15 -14.60 -0.18 6.64
N ALA A 16 -14.23 -0.99 7.63
CA ALA A 16 -13.39 -0.54 8.74
C ALA A 16 -12.04 -0.01 8.25
N PHE A 17 -11.43 -0.68 7.26
CA PHE A 17 -10.20 -0.20 6.64
C PHE A 17 -10.37 1.18 5.99
N LEU A 18 -11.46 1.42 5.25
CA LEU A 18 -11.75 2.75 4.69
C LEU A 18 -11.94 3.80 5.78
N MET A 19 -12.56 3.46 6.91
CA MET A 19 -12.72 4.38 8.04
C MET A 19 -11.38 4.70 8.72
N VAL A 20 -10.46 3.74 8.81
CA VAL A 20 -9.09 3.97 9.28
C VAL A 20 -8.35 4.94 8.36
N ILE A 21 -8.44 4.75 7.03
CA ILE A 21 -7.86 5.70 6.06
C ILE A 21 -8.48 7.09 6.22
N LYS A 22 -9.81 7.17 6.36
CA LYS A 22 -10.53 8.43 6.59
C LYS A 22 -9.97 9.17 7.82
N ALA A 23 -9.82 8.48 8.95
CA ALA A 23 -9.29 9.08 10.17
C ALA A 23 -7.84 9.57 10.02
N VAL A 24 -6.99 8.85 9.27
CA VAL A 24 -5.63 9.34 8.93
C VAL A 24 -5.68 10.56 8.01
N ILE A 25 -6.56 10.56 7.02
CA ILE A 25 -6.77 11.70 6.12
C ILE A 25 -7.26 12.93 6.90
N GLU A 26 -8.18 12.78 7.84
CA GLU A 26 -8.71 13.89 8.65
C GLU A 26 -7.69 14.48 9.62
N SER A 27 -6.66 13.71 10.00
CA SER A 27 -5.60 14.14 10.91
C SER A 27 -4.30 14.59 10.23
N THR A 28 -4.25 14.57 8.90
CA THR A 28 -3.04 14.87 8.11
C THR A 28 -3.35 15.59 6.80
N ASP A 29 -2.33 16.05 6.09
CA ASP A 29 -2.44 16.55 4.71
C ASP A 29 -2.11 15.47 3.66
N TYR A 30 -2.18 14.20 4.02
CA TYR A 30 -1.86 13.11 3.10
C TYR A 30 -2.98 12.87 2.08
N ARG A 31 -2.57 12.40 0.90
CA ARG A 31 -3.48 11.82 -0.09
C ARG A 31 -3.15 10.35 -0.25
N PHE A 32 -4.18 9.57 -0.51
CA PHE A 32 -4.07 8.13 -0.71
C PHE A 32 -4.55 7.76 -2.10
N ILE A 33 -3.83 6.83 -2.72
CA ILE A 33 -4.27 6.12 -3.92
C ILE A 33 -4.50 4.67 -3.49
N LEU A 34 -5.73 4.19 -3.55
CA LEU A 34 -6.12 2.85 -3.12
C LEU A 34 -6.48 1.99 -4.33
N PHE A 35 -5.77 0.88 -4.49
CA PHE A 35 -6.07 -0.14 -5.48
C PHE A 35 -6.85 -1.27 -4.85
N SER A 36 -8.04 -1.56 -5.37
CA SER A 36 -8.76 -2.77 -4.97
C SER A 36 -8.29 -4.00 -5.75
N SER A 37 -7.68 -3.80 -6.92
CA SER A 37 -7.24 -4.86 -7.82
C SER A 37 -8.36 -5.86 -8.15
N GLY A 38 -9.59 -5.36 -8.29
CA GLY A 38 -10.80 -6.15 -8.56
C GLY A 38 -11.30 -6.99 -7.37
N TYR A 39 -10.79 -6.78 -6.15
CA TYR A 39 -11.29 -7.45 -4.95
C TYR A 39 -12.69 -6.95 -4.60
N GLN A 40 -13.69 -7.71 -5.02
CA GLN A 40 -15.11 -7.35 -4.94
C GLN A 40 -15.60 -6.84 -3.57
N PRO A 41 -15.17 -7.39 -2.42
CA PRO A 41 -15.57 -6.86 -1.13
C PRO A 41 -15.07 -5.43 -0.87
N LEU A 42 -13.87 -5.08 -1.34
CA LEU A 42 -13.36 -3.72 -1.21
C LEU A 42 -14.02 -2.77 -2.21
N ASP A 43 -14.21 -3.20 -3.46
CA ASP A 43 -14.96 -2.41 -4.45
C ASP A 43 -16.38 -2.08 -3.97
N SER A 44 -17.06 -3.07 -3.38
CA SER A 44 -18.42 -2.89 -2.85
C SER A 44 -18.44 -1.93 -1.66
N ALA A 45 -17.45 -2.01 -0.78
CA ALA A 45 -17.31 -1.06 0.33
C ALA A 45 -17.01 0.36 -0.16
N ILE A 46 -16.15 0.53 -1.18
CA ILE A 46 -15.86 1.83 -1.79
C ILE A 46 -17.14 2.44 -2.36
N ARG A 47 -17.93 1.67 -3.12
CA ARG A 47 -19.22 2.13 -3.68
C ARG A 47 -20.22 2.50 -2.58
N SER A 48 -20.32 1.70 -1.53
CA SER A 48 -21.21 1.97 -0.40
C SER A 48 -20.83 3.25 0.36
N VAL A 49 -19.54 3.51 0.56
CA VAL A 49 -19.08 4.76 1.18
C VAL A 49 -19.30 5.95 0.24
N ALA A 50 -19.13 5.76 -1.07
CA ALA A 50 -19.36 6.80 -2.07
C ALA A 50 -20.82 7.24 -2.12
N SER A 51 -21.78 6.30 -2.10
CA SER A 51 -23.21 6.63 -2.16
C SER A 51 -23.65 7.46 -0.94
N LEU A 52 -23.17 7.10 0.25
CA LEU A 52 -23.42 7.86 1.48
C LEU A 52 -22.83 9.27 1.43
N ALA A 53 -21.69 9.45 0.76
CA ALA A 53 -21.07 10.77 0.60
C ALA A 53 -21.85 11.67 -0.38
N VAL A 54 -22.40 11.11 -1.46
CA VAL A 54 -23.22 11.83 -2.45
C VAL A 54 -24.55 12.28 -1.84
N GLU A 55 -25.15 11.49 -0.95
CA GLU A 55 -26.34 11.91 -0.19
C GLU A 55 -26.06 13.12 0.73
N SER A 56 -24.79 13.38 1.07
CA SER A 56 -24.36 14.48 1.95
C SER A 56 -23.72 15.69 1.23
N SER A 57 -23.42 15.59 -0.07
CA SER A 57 -22.71 16.64 -0.81
C SER A 57 -23.07 16.66 -2.30
N VAL A 58 -23.33 17.87 -2.82
CA VAL A 58 -23.61 18.13 -4.23
C VAL A 58 -22.35 17.83 -5.07
N GLU A 59 -22.45 16.79 -5.90
CA GLU A 59 -21.57 16.41 -7.03
C GLU A 59 -20.07 16.20 -6.75
N ALA A 60 -19.69 14.94 -6.50
CA ALA A 60 -18.34 14.47 -6.79
C ALA A 60 -18.30 13.96 -8.25
N PRO A 61 -17.37 14.42 -9.10
CA PRO A 61 -17.28 13.95 -10.48
C PRO A 61 -16.74 12.51 -10.48
N ALA A 62 -17.59 11.57 -10.90
CA ALA A 62 -17.14 10.21 -11.23
C ALA A 62 -16.18 10.29 -12.42
N LEU A 63 -14.88 10.12 -12.18
CA LEU A 63 -13.84 10.27 -13.20
C LEU A 63 -13.87 9.14 -14.26
N SER A 64 -14.49 8.00 -13.94
CA SER A 64 -14.80 6.85 -14.83
C SER A 64 -15.50 5.74 -14.01
N ASN A 65 -16.06 4.71 -14.65
CA ASN A 65 -16.67 3.55 -13.96
C ASN A 65 -15.69 2.81 -13.01
N ASP A 66 -14.39 2.95 -13.22
CA ASP A 66 -13.35 2.19 -12.51
C ASP A 66 -12.61 3.02 -11.45
N SER A 67 -13.05 4.27 -11.22
CA SER A 67 -12.39 5.20 -10.29
C SER A 67 -13.38 5.98 -9.43
N THR A 68 -13.01 6.22 -8.16
CA THR A 68 -13.86 6.95 -7.22
C THR A 68 -13.01 7.88 -6.36
N LEU A 69 -13.48 9.11 -6.14
CA LEU A 69 -12.88 10.04 -5.19
C LEU A 69 -13.69 10.06 -3.90
N LEU A 70 -13.02 9.87 -2.77
CA LEU A 70 -13.59 9.90 -1.43
C LEU A 70 -12.86 10.92 -0.54
N PHE A 71 -13.53 11.30 0.55
CA PHE A 71 -12.96 12.11 1.64
C PHE A 71 -12.30 13.41 1.17
N ASN A 72 -13.10 14.32 0.59
CA ASN A 72 -12.65 15.60 0.02
C ASN A 72 -11.58 15.44 -1.06
N ASN A 73 -11.77 14.46 -1.95
CA ASN A 73 -10.85 14.10 -3.04
C ASN A 73 -9.44 13.68 -2.59
N ARG A 74 -9.26 13.32 -1.31
CA ARG A 74 -7.96 12.91 -0.76
C ARG A 74 -7.76 11.39 -0.75
N LEU A 75 -8.79 10.61 -1.02
CA LEU A 75 -8.67 9.19 -1.32
C LEU A 75 -9.12 8.94 -2.76
N PHE A 76 -8.18 8.56 -3.62
CA PHE A 76 -8.46 8.13 -5.00
C PHE A 76 -8.47 6.60 -5.06
N CYS A 77 -9.63 6.02 -5.29
CA CYS A 77 -9.83 4.59 -5.41
C CYS A 77 -9.83 4.16 -6.87
N LEU A 78 -9.10 3.10 -7.19
CA LEU A 78 -9.03 2.49 -8.52
C LEU A 78 -9.37 0.99 -8.41
N SER A 79 -10.35 0.56 -9.19
CA SER A 79 -10.73 -0.86 -9.26
C SER A 79 -9.82 -1.67 -10.19
N GLY A 80 -9.24 -1.01 -11.19
CA GLY A 80 -8.32 -1.61 -12.16
C GLY A 80 -6.87 -1.76 -11.66
N SER A 81 -6.03 -2.29 -12.53
CA SER A 81 -4.58 -2.39 -12.32
C SER A 81 -3.85 -1.16 -12.81
N ILE A 82 -2.75 -0.78 -12.15
CA ILE A 82 -1.79 0.19 -12.65
C ILE A 82 -0.37 -0.39 -12.61
N PRO A 83 0.51 -0.06 -13.57
CA PRO A 83 1.90 -0.49 -13.49
C PRO A 83 2.59 0.11 -12.27
N TYR A 84 3.02 -0.74 -11.33
CA TYR A 84 3.76 -0.30 -10.13
C TYR A 84 5.08 0.39 -10.47
N SER A 85 5.74 -0.02 -11.56
CA SER A 85 6.95 0.63 -12.07
C SER A 85 6.74 2.09 -12.44
N TRP A 86 5.52 2.48 -12.83
CA TRP A 86 5.17 3.87 -13.10
C TRP A 86 4.68 4.61 -11.86
N LEU A 87 3.91 3.92 -11.01
CA LEU A 87 3.26 4.53 -9.86
C LEU A 87 4.22 4.79 -8.69
N PHE A 88 4.94 3.76 -8.24
CA PHE A 88 5.72 3.83 -7.00
C PHE A 88 6.80 4.91 -6.98
N PRO A 89 7.50 5.22 -8.09
CA PRO A 89 8.43 6.36 -8.12
C PRO A 89 7.77 7.73 -7.86
N LYS A 90 6.44 7.83 -7.95
CA LYS A 90 5.65 9.05 -7.70
C LYS A 90 5.02 9.06 -6.30
N CYS A 91 5.20 8.00 -5.52
CA CYS A 91 4.63 7.84 -4.19
C CYS A 91 5.68 8.15 -3.12
N ALA A 92 5.22 8.75 -2.02
CA ALA A 92 6.06 9.01 -0.86
C ALA A 92 6.33 7.74 -0.03
N ALA A 93 5.37 6.82 -0.03
CA ALA A 93 5.45 5.50 0.58
C ALA A 93 4.42 4.56 -0.06
N ALA A 94 4.64 3.25 0.07
CA ALA A 94 3.71 2.21 -0.32
C ALA A 94 3.24 1.41 0.91
N ILE A 95 1.93 1.34 1.14
CA ILE A 95 1.29 0.46 2.12
C ILE A 95 0.79 -0.78 1.38
N HIS A 96 1.20 -1.96 1.80
CA HIS A 96 0.75 -3.18 1.14
C HIS A 96 0.84 -4.41 2.03
N HIS A 97 0.19 -5.47 1.59
CA HIS A 97 0.18 -6.78 2.24
C HIS A 97 1.51 -7.56 2.16
N ALA A 98 2.54 -6.98 1.53
CA ALA A 98 3.87 -7.58 1.36
C ALA A 98 3.89 -8.82 0.44
N GLY A 99 3.03 -8.85 -0.57
CA GLY A 99 3.18 -9.81 -1.67
C GLY A 99 4.48 -9.56 -2.44
N SER A 100 5.12 -10.63 -2.91
CA SER A 100 6.42 -10.58 -3.59
C SER A 100 6.50 -9.54 -4.71
N GLY A 101 5.46 -9.43 -5.54
CA GLY A 101 5.40 -8.47 -6.65
C GLY A 101 5.35 -7.00 -6.19
N SER A 102 4.51 -6.67 -5.20
CA SER A 102 4.45 -5.30 -4.65
C SER A 102 5.73 -4.93 -3.91
N THR A 103 6.28 -5.88 -3.14
CA THR A 103 7.54 -5.72 -2.41
C THR A 103 8.69 -5.44 -3.37
N ALA A 104 8.86 -6.29 -4.38
CA ALA A 104 9.91 -6.12 -5.38
C ALA A 104 9.77 -4.80 -6.13
N ALA A 105 8.57 -4.47 -6.61
CA ALA A 105 8.35 -3.23 -7.36
C ALA A 105 8.65 -1.98 -6.52
N ALA A 106 8.30 -1.96 -5.23
CA ALA A 106 8.59 -0.83 -4.35
C ALA A 106 10.09 -0.74 -4.01
N LEU A 107 10.77 -1.88 -3.85
CA LEU A 107 12.23 -1.95 -3.70
C LEU A 107 12.96 -1.39 -4.93
N PHE A 108 12.56 -1.80 -6.15
CA PHE A 108 13.13 -1.27 -7.39
C PHE A 108 12.87 0.23 -7.56
N ALA A 109 11.72 0.72 -7.11
CA ALA A 109 11.38 2.14 -7.17
C ALA A 109 12.08 2.99 -6.09
N GLY A 110 12.75 2.37 -5.10
CA GLY A 110 13.31 3.09 -3.95
C GLY A 110 12.25 3.72 -3.06
N THR A 111 11.02 3.22 -3.10
CA THR A 111 9.89 3.75 -2.35
C THR A 111 9.87 3.13 -0.94
N PRO A 112 9.84 3.94 0.13
CA PRO A 112 9.64 3.43 1.48
C PRO A 112 8.35 2.63 1.61
N GLN A 113 8.36 1.58 2.43
CA GLN A 113 7.24 0.63 2.53
C GLN A 113 6.65 0.58 3.93
N VAL A 114 5.36 0.30 4.03
CA VAL A 114 4.65 -0.11 5.26
C VAL A 114 3.98 -1.44 4.96
N ALA A 115 4.51 -2.51 5.56
CA ALA A 115 4.04 -3.86 5.33
C ALA A 115 2.96 -4.27 6.34
N CYS A 116 1.87 -4.87 5.87
CA CYS A 116 0.84 -5.48 6.70
C CYS A 116 0.49 -6.90 6.20
N PRO A 117 1.31 -7.91 6.51
CA PRO A 117 1.14 -9.26 5.98
C PRO A 117 -0.10 -9.98 6.54
N PHE A 118 -0.71 -10.82 5.70
CA PHE A 118 -1.87 -11.64 6.07
C PHE A 118 -1.65 -13.14 5.91
N LEU A 119 -0.92 -13.58 4.89
CA LEU A 119 -0.90 -14.98 4.44
C LEU A 119 0.48 -15.37 3.91
N LEU A 120 0.87 -16.63 4.15
CA LEU A 120 1.98 -17.31 3.46
C LEU A 120 3.32 -16.52 3.50
N ASP A 121 3.92 -16.29 2.34
CA ASP A 121 5.22 -15.66 2.15
C ASP A 121 5.23 -14.16 2.49
N GLN A 122 4.06 -13.55 2.67
CA GLN A 122 3.93 -12.13 3.03
C GLN A 122 4.65 -11.81 4.34
N PHE A 123 4.59 -12.71 5.33
CA PHE A 123 5.27 -12.53 6.61
C PHE A 123 6.78 -12.50 6.45
N TYR A 124 7.33 -13.39 5.61
CA TYR A 124 8.74 -13.41 5.27
C TYR A 124 9.15 -12.09 4.60
N TRP A 125 8.44 -11.64 3.57
CA TRP A 125 8.77 -10.39 2.88
C TRP A 125 8.68 -9.17 3.79
N ALA A 126 7.66 -9.10 4.64
CA ALA A 126 7.51 -8.01 5.59
C ALA A 126 8.69 -7.94 6.59
N GLU A 127 9.13 -9.08 7.10
CA GLU A 127 10.32 -9.16 7.96
C GLU A 127 11.58 -8.72 7.22
N ARG A 128 11.77 -9.19 5.97
CA ARG A 128 12.93 -8.80 5.15
C ARG A 128 12.98 -7.30 4.87
N LEU A 129 11.83 -6.66 4.61
CA LEU A 129 11.76 -5.21 4.44
C LEU A 129 12.21 -4.45 5.68
N HIS A 130 11.77 -4.90 6.86
CA HIS A 130 12.18 -4.31 8.12
C HIS A 130 13.68 -4.50 8.37
N TRP A 131 14.20 -5.71 8.17
CA TRP A 131 15.63 -6.02 8.32
C TRP A 131 16.52 -5.24 7.35
N LEU A 132 16.04 -4.98 6.13
CA LEU A 132 16.74 -4.15 5.15
C LEU A 132 16.71 -2.66 5.50
N GLY A 133 15.91 -2.24 6.48
CA GLY A 133 15.76 -0.85 6.90
C GLY A 133 14.94 0.01 5.94
N VAL A 134 14.16 -0.61 5.05
CA VAL A 134 13.32 0.09 4.05
C VAL A 134 11.85 0.20 4.47
N ALA A 135 11.51 -0.32 5.65
CA ALA A 135 10.19 -0.29 6.25
C ALA A 135 10.28 -0.31 7.80
N PRO A 136 9.29 0.25 8.51
CA PRO A 136 9.14 0.03 9.94
C PRO A 136 8.80 -1.44 10.24
N GLU A 137 8.71 -1.79 11.52
CA GLU A 137 8.26 -3.11 11.94
C GLU A 137 6.90 -3.47 11.29
N PRO A 138 6.72 -4.69 10.77
CA PRO A 138 5.48 -5.08 10.10
C PRO A 138 4.24 -4.89 10.96
N LEU A 139 3.21 -4.27 10.36
CA LEU A 139 1.93 -4.12 11.01
C LEU A 139 1.22 -5.48 11.09
N LYS A 140 0.71 -5.81 12.28
CA LYS A 140 -0.24 -6.92 12.45
C LYS A 140 -1.56 -6.54 11.79
N ARG A 141 -2.28 -7.52 11.25
CA ARG A 141 -3.61 -7.33 10.62
C ARG A 141 -4.55 -6.45 11.46
N GLN A 142 -4.65 -6.73 12.75
CA GLN A 142 -5.49 -6.01 13.71
C GLN A 142 -5.11 -4.53 13.91
N HIS A 143 -3.87 -4.14 13.55
CA HIS A 143 -3.41 -2.76 13.63
C HIS A 143 -3.97 -1.90 12.50
N LEU A 144 -4.36 -2.51 11.38
CA LEU A 144 -4.81 -1.81 10.18
C LEU A 144 -6.30 -2.02 9.90
N ILE A 145 -6.83 -3.17 10.31
CA ILE A 145 -8.22 -3.58 10.08
C ILE A 145 -8.78 -4.01 11.43
N PRO A 146 -9.42 -3.11 12.19
CA PRO A 146 -10.09 -3.52 13.41
C PRO A 146 -11.25 -4.46 13.05
N ASP A 147 -11.51 -5.44 13.91
CA ASP A 147 -12.59 -6.42 13.68
C ASP A 147 -13.98 -5.76 13.79
N ILE A 148 -14.08 -4.69 14.56
CA ILE A 148 -15.28 -3.85 14.76
C ILE A 148 -15.02 -2.42 14.28
N ASP A 149 -16.03 -1.76 13.70
CA ASP A 149 -15.93 -0.42 13.12
C ASP A 149 -16.34 0.71 14.09
N ASP A 150 -16.22 0.48 15.40
CA ASP A 150 -16.46 1.53 16.39
C ASP A 150 -15.38 2.62 16.35
N ALA A 151 -15.74 3.82 16.79
CA ALA A 151 -14.87 5.00 16.71
C ALA A 151 -13.54 4.83 17.48
N ALA A 152 -13.53 4.13 18.61
CA ALA A 152 -12.32 3.95 19.40
C ALA A 152 -11.36 2.98 18.69
N SER A 153 -11.87 1.87 18.18
CA SER A 153 -11.09 0.88 17.41
C SER A 153 -10.51 1.49 16.13
N VAL A 154 -11.31 2.26 15.38
CA VAL A 154 -10.87 2.97 14.17
C VAL A 154 -9.77 3.98 14.50
N ASN A 155 -9.97 4.83 15.53
CA ASN A 155 -8.98 5.85 15.91
C ASN A 155 -7.66 5.22 16.39
N LYS A 156 -7.72 4.11 17.11
CA LYS A 156 -6.53 3.35 17.52
C LYS A 156 -5.76 2.83 16.31
N ALA A 157 -6.44 2.17 15.37
CA ALA A 157 -5.81 1.66 14.15
C ALA A 157 -5.24 2.79 13.28
N ALA A 158 -5.94 3.92 13.18
CA ALA A 158 -5.46 5.11 12.48
C ALA A 158 -4.18 5.68 13.12
N GLY A 159 -4.11 5.73 14.45
CA GLY A 159 -2.90 6.14 15.16
C GLY A 159 -1.70 5.24 14.86
N VAL A 160 -1.89 3.91 14.84
CA VAL A 160 -0.83 2.95 14.49
C VAL A 160 -0.40 3.12 13.03
N LEU A 161 -1.35 3.22 12.10
CA LEU A 161 -1.05 3.43 10.69
C LEU A 161 -0.29 4.74 10.46
N LEU A 162 -0.72 5.83 11.10
CA LEU A 162 -0.05 7.12 11.03
C LEU A 162 1.38 7.06 11.57
N GLY A 163 1.60 6.37 12.69
CA GLY A 163 2.94 6.12 13.24
C GLY A 163 3.84 5.38 12.25
N ALA A 164 3.33 4.31 11.62
CA ALA A 164 4.07 3.55 10.62
C ALA A 164 4.39 4.38 9.36
N ILE A 165 3.43 5.19 8.87
CA ILE A 165 3.66 6.11 7.76
C ILE A 165 4.75 7.12 8.12
N ARG A 166 4.68 7.75 9.31
CA ARG A 166 5.69 8.71 9.75
C ARG A 166 7.09 8.08 9.84
N SER A 167 7.18 6.87 10.37
CA SER A 167 8.44 6.12 10.42
C SER A 167 8.95 5.80 9.01
N ALA A 168 8.13 5.28 8.10
CA ALA A 168 8.51 5.03 6.72
C ALA A 168 8.98 6.30 5.99
N LEU A 169 8.43 7.46 6.36
CA LEU A 169 8.80 8.75 5.80
C LEU A 169 10.04 9.39 6.45
N SER A 170 10.68 8.73 7.42
CA SER A 170 11.88 9.25 8.06
C SER A 170 13.05 9.36 7.06
N PRO A 171 13.99 10.29 7.26
CA PRO A 171 15.16 10.43 6.39
C PRO A 171 15.96 9.13 6.26
N GLU A 172 16.06 8.36 7.35
CA GLU A 172 16.85 7.14 7.43
C GLU A 172 16.25 6.05 6.53
N ILE A 173 14.94 5.78 6.65
CA ILE A 173 14.26 4.76 5.83
C ILE A 173 14.26 5.17 4.35
N LYS A 174 14.05 6.46 4.05
CA LYS A 174 14.11 6.97 2.66
C LYS A 174 15.49 6.82 2.03
N ALA A 175 16.54 7.18 2.76
CA ALA A 175 17.91 7.02 2.29
C ALA A 175 18.21 5.54 2.04
N GLN A 176 17.82 4.67 2.97
CA GLN A 176 18.03 3.22 2.84
C GLN A 176 17.26 2.62 1.66
N ALA A 177 16.00 3.02 1.43
CA ALA A 177 15.23 2.59 0.27
C ALA A 177 15.93 2.98 -1.05
N THR A 178 16.51 4.18 -1.11
CA THR A 178 17.30 4.64 -2.26
C THR A 178 18.56 3.79 -2.47
N VAL A 179 19.30 3.49 -1.39
CA VAL A 179 20.50 2.65 -1.45
C VAL A 179 20.18 1.25 -1.96
N ILE A 180 19.11 0.63 -1.45
CA ILE A 180 18.68 -0.70 -1.92
C ILE A 180 18.27 -0.66 -3.39
N ALA A 181 17.52 0.35 -3.82
CA ALA A 181 17.14 0.49 -5.23
C ALA A 181 18.36 0.61 -6.15
N GLN A 182 19.38 1.38 -5.75
CA GLN A 182 20.63 1.53 -6.51
C GLN A 182 21.40 0.20 -6.62
N ARG A 183 21.44 -0.59 -5.54
CA ARG A 183 22.05 -1.92 -5.56
C ARG A 183 21.32 -2.85 -6.53
N LEU A 184 19.99 -2.92 -6.42
CA LEU A 184 19.16 -3.75 -7.30
C LEU A 184 19.29 -3.33 -8.78
N ALA A 185 19.41 -2.04 -9.06
CA ALA A 185 19.60 -1.53 -10.42
C ALA A 185 20.95 -1.93 -11.04
N SER A 186 21.94 -2.29 -10.22
CA SER A 186 23.26 -2.76 -10.68
C SER A 186 23.34 -4.28 -10.89
N GLU A 187 22.30 -5.02 -10.53
CA GLU A 187 22.25 -6.47 -10.65
C GLU A 187 21.83 -6.90 -12.07
N ASP A 188 22.49 -7.93 -12.62
CA ASP A 188 22.04 -8.65 -13.81
C ASP A 188 21.46 -10.02 -13.41
N GLY A 189 20.31 -9.99 -12.74
CA GLY A 189 19.66 -11.21 -12.28
C GLY A 189 19.22 -12.14 -13.42
N ILE A 190 18.88 -11.59 -14.58
CA ILE A 190 18.47 -12.37 -15.76
C ILE A 190 19.69 -13.05 -16.38
N GLY A 191 20.79 -12.32 -16.57
CA GLY A 191 22.03 -12.87 -17.09
C GLY A 191 22.58 -13.98 -16.19
N GLU A 192 22.56 -13.79 -14.88
CA GLU A 192 22.99 -14.82 -13.93
C GLU A 192 22.08 -16.06 -13.96
N ALA A 193 20.75 -15.87 -14.02
CA ALA A 193 19.82 -16.99 -14.18
C ALA A 193 20.07 -17.76 -15.49
N LEU A 194 20.32 -17.06 -16.60
CA LEU A 194 20.65 -17.68 -17.89
C LEU A 194 21.98 -18.43 -17.82
N ARG A 195 23.00 -17.88 -17.16
CA ARG A 195 24.30 -18.54 -16.96
C ARG A 195 24.11 -19.87 -16.22
N ILE A 196 23.39 -19.85 -15.10
CA ILE A 196 23.12 -21.05 -14.28
C ILE A 196 22.30 -22.08 -15.06
N LEU A 197 21.26 -21.65 -15.79
CA LEU A 197 20.43 -22.56 -16.58
C LEU A 197 21.23 -23.24 -17.70
N LYS A 198 22.10 -22.48 -18.39
CA LYS A 198 23.00 -23.06 -19.40
C LYS A 198 23.92 -24.12 -18.78
N GLU A 199 24.56 -23.82 -17.66
CA GLU A 199 25.47 -24.75 -16.99
C GLU A 199 24.80 -26.04 -16.48
N LYS A 200 23.54 -25.97 -16.06
CA LYS A 200 22.88 -27.09 -15.36
C LYS A 200 21.87 -27.88 -16.19
N VAL A 201 21.29 -27.27 -17.22
CA VAL A 201 20.14 -27.84 -17.95
C VAL A 201 20.42 -28.05 -19.43
N LEU A 202 21.34 -27.29 -20.02
CA LEU A 202 21.70 -27.36 -21.43
C LEU A 202 23.19 -27.71 -21.58
N PRO A 203 23.59 -28.97 -21.31
CA PRO A 203 24.97 -29.41 -21.53
C PRO A 203 25.39 -29.29 -23.01
#